data_AF-A0A7Y7DBH4-F1
#
_entry.id   AF-A0A7Y7DBH4-F1
#
_cell.length_a   1.000
_cell.length_b   1.000
_cell.length_c   1.000
_cell.angle_alpha   90.00
_cell.angle_beta   90.00
_cell.angle_gamma   90.00
#
_symmetry.space_group_name_H-M   'P 1'
#
loop_
_entity.id
_entity.type
_entity.pdbx_description
1 polymer ?
#
loop_
_entity_poly.entity_id
_entity_poly.type
_entity_poly.pdbx_seq_one_letter_code
_entity_poly.pdbx_strand_id
1 'polypeptide(L)' 'MLIERREAAGITQTELAQKLGEYQSFVARLESGQRRIDVVEFIELARVLDFDPASFIEEIIQDSC' A
#
# COMPACT_ATOMS: atom_id res chain seq x y z
N MET A 1 -4.94 -6.42 -4.52
CA MET A 1 -4.32 -5.08 -4.74
C MET A 1 -3.39 -4.70 -3.59
N LEU A 2 -3.71 -3.81 -2.63
CA LEU A 2 -2.76 -3.42 -1.55
C LEU A 2 -2.75 -4.36 -0.33
N ILE A 3 -3.93 -4.77 0.13
CA ILE A 3 -4.09 -5.69 1.28
C ILE A 3 -3.30 -6.97 1.04
N GLU A 4 -3.44 -7.56 -0.15
CA GLU A 4 -2.72 -8.77 -0.56
C GLU A 4 -1.20 -8.59 -0.53
N ARG A 5 -0.67 -7.43 -0.94
CA ARG A 5 0.78 -7.15 -0.87
C ARG A 5 1.24 -7.05 0.58
N ARG A 6 0.46 -6.40 1.45
CA ARG A 6 0.74 -6.36 2.90
C ARG A 6 0.71 -7.76 3.51
N GLU A 7 -0.27 -8.58 3.15
CA GLU A 7 -0.41 -9.94 3.65
C GLU A 7 0.70 -10.87 3.14
N ALA A 8 1.10 -10.72 1.86
CA ALA A 8 2.24 -11.42 1.29
C ALA A 8 3.56 -11.03 1.96
N ALA A 9 3.69 -9.78 2.39
CA ALA A 9 4.81 -9.32 3.22
C ALA A 9 4.75 -9.81 4.68
N GLY A 10 3.65 -10.46 5.10
CA GLY A 10 3.49 -11.08 6.41
C GLY A 10 3.38 -10.10 7.58
N ILE A 11 2.99 -8.85 7.32
CA ILE A 11 2.91 -7.79 8.34
C ILE A 11 1.47 -7.33 8.57
N THR A 12 1.17 -6.91 9.79
CA THR A 12 -0.10 -6.29 10.19
C THR A 12 -0.21 -4.84 9.70
N GLN A 13 -1.43 -4.27 9.72
CA GLN A 13 -1.63 -2.84 9.43
C GLN A 13 -0.84 -1.94 10.39
N THR A 14 -0.70 -2.34 11.66
CA THR A 14 0.08 -1.59 12.66
C THR A 14 1.57 -1.60 12.33
N GLU A 15 2.13 -2.74 11.95
CA GLU A 15 3.54 -2.85 11.56
C GLU A 15 3.85 -2.09 10.27
N LEU A 16 2.92 -2.13 9.30
CA LEU A 16 3.03 -1.30 8.09
C LEU A 16 3.02 0.19 8.45
N ALA A 17 2.10 0.63 9.31
CA ALA A 17 2.05 2.01 9.76
C ALA A 17 3.33 2.45 10.47
N GLN A 18 3.88 1.61 11.35
CA GLN A 18 5.16 1.86 12.01
C GLN A 18 6.32 2.02 11.02
N LYS A 19 6.38 1.18 9.98
CA LYS A 19 7.39 1.29 8.92
C LYS A 19 7.26 2.57 8.09
N LEU A 20 6.04 3.12 7.98
CA LEU A 20 5.73 4.39 7.30
C LEU A 20 5.81 5.62 8.23
N GLY A 21 6.11 5.46 9.52
CA GLY A 21 6.09 6.57 10.48
C GLY A 21 4.68 7.11 10.77
N GLU A 22 3.66 6.29 10.57
CA GLU A 22 2.24 6.65 10.60
C GLU A 22 1.44 5.88 11.66
N TYR A 23 0.19 6.28 11.87
CA TYR A 23 -0.75 5.57 12.74
C TYR A 23 -1.46 4.42 12.02
N GLN A 24 -1.85 3.35 12.73
CA GLN A 24 -2.60 2.24 12.11
C GLN A 24 -3.87 2.69 11.37
N SER A 25 -4.54 3.75 11.86
CA SER A 25 -5.72 4.34 11.20
C SER A 25 -5.42 4.98 9.83
N PHE A 26 -4.16 5.33 9.55
CA PHE A 26 -3.70 5.70 8.22
C PHE A 26 -3.86 4.51 7.26
N VAL A 27 -3.28 3.37 7.62
CA VAL A 27 -3.29 2.15 6.79
C VAL A 27 -4.72 1.61 6.65
N ALA A 28 -5.51 1.60 7.73
CA ALA A 28 -6.91 1.16 7.65
C ALA A 28 -7.76 2.02 6.69
N ARG A 29 -7.58 3.34 6.70
CA ARG A 29 -8.28 4.26 5.78
C ARG A 29 -7.77 4.14 4.35
N LEU A 30 -6.48 3.85 4.18
CA LEU A 30 -5.90 3.56 2.88
C LEU A 30 -6.48 2.27 2.28
N GLU A 31 -6.45 1.17 3.02
CA GLU A 31 -6.93 -0.14 2.55
C GLU A 31 -8.45 -0.17 2.30
N SER A 32 -9.22 0.66 3.00
CA SER A 32 -10.67 0.84 2.78
C SER A 32 -11.02 1.87 1.70
N GLY A 33 -10.03 2.51 1.07
CA GLY A 33 -10.24 3.53 0.04
C GLY A 33 -10.77 4.89 0.55
N GLN A 34 -10.83 5.08 1.87
CA GLN A 34 -11.25 6.33 2.52
C GLN A 34 -10.15 7.41 2.51
N ARG A 35 -8.89 7.02 2.28
CA ARG A 35 -7.74 7.91 2.12
C ARG A 35 -7.07 7.65 0.78
N ARG A 36 -6.85 8.71 0.00
CA ARG A 36 -5.96 8.69 -1.17
C ARG A 36 -4.51 8.88 -0.72
N ILE A 37 -3.57 8.32 -1.46
CA ILE A 37 -2.14 8.57 -1.31
C ILE A 37 -1.65 9.34 -2.50
N ASP A 38 -0.60 10.15 -2.32
CA ASP A 38 0.11 10.71 -3.46
C ASP A 38 1.18 9.74 -4.00
N VAL A 39 1.83 10.12 -5.10
CA VAL A 39 2.80 9.28 -5.79
C VAL A 39 4.07 9.06 -4.96
N VAL A 40 4.48 10.03 -4.13
CA VAL A 40 5.66 9.90 -3.27
C VAL A 40 5.38 8.91 -2.15
N GLU A 41 4.23 9.04 -1.48
CA GLU A 41 3.74 8.10 -0.47
C GLU A 41 3.60 6.67 -1.06
N PHE A 42 3.13 6.55 -2.30
CA PHE A 42 3.02 5.27 -2.99
C PHE A 42 4.38 4.61 -3.24
N ILE A 43 5.38 5.37 -3.65
CA ILE A 43 6.74 4.85 -3.86
C ILE A 43 7.36 4.40 -2.53
N GLU A 44 7.11 5.13 -1.44
CA GLU A 44 7.56 4.73 -0.11
C GLU A 44 6.89 3.43 0.35
N LEU A 45 5.57 3.33 0.18
CA LEU A 45 4.79 2.12 0.43
C LEU A 45 5.34 0.92 -0.35
N ALA A 46 5.68 1.12 -1.62
CA ALA A 46 6.26 0.09 -2.48
C ALA A 46 7.60 -0.42 -1.97
N ARG A 47 8.47 0.48 -1.48
CA ARG A 47 9.76 0.11 -0.86
C ARG A 47 9.56 -0.66 0.43
N VAL A 48 8.60 -0.25 1.27
CA VAL A 48 8.33 -0.88 2.56
C VAL A 48 7.76 -2.30 2.40
N LEU A 49 6.94 -2.51 1.37
CA LEU A 49 6.29 -3.78 1.07
C LEU A 49 7.00 -4.62 0.00
N ASP A 50 8.18 -4.17 -0.46
CA ASP A 50 9.02 -4.84 -1.45
C ASP A 50 8.28 -5.24 -2.75
N PHE A 51 7.61 -4.27 -3.37
CA PHE A 51 6.99 -4.45 -4.69
C PHE A 51 7.42 -3.35 -5.68
N ASP A 52 7.36 -3.66 -6.98
CA ASP A 52 7.61 -2.68 -8.03
C ASP A 52 6.36 -1.79 -8.26
N PRO A 53 6.45 -0.46 -8.02
CA PRO A 53 5.31 0.43 -8.16
C PRO A 53 4.81 0.55 -9.60
N ALA A 54 5.67 0.40 -10.61
CA ALA A 54 5.26 0.50 -12.01
C ALA A 54 4.37 -0.69 -12.42
N SER A 55 4.83 -1.91 -12.14
CA SER A 55 4.08 -3.15 -12.37
C SER A 55 2.72 -3.14 -11.65
N PHE A 56 2.69 -2.63 -10.42
CA PHE A 56 1.45 -2.54 -9.64
C PHE A 56 0.41 -1.59 -10.28
N ILE A 57 0.85 -0.48 -10.86
CA ILE A 57 -0.05 0.45 -11.57
C ILE A 57 -0.53 -0.17 -12.89
N GLU A 58 0.32 -0.89 -13.60
CA GLU A 58 -0.08 -1.63 -14.80
C GLU A 58 -1.17 -2.67 -14.51
N GLU A 59 -1.03 -3.43 -13.41
CA GLU A 59 -2.06 -4.37 -12.93
C GLU A 59 -3.40 -3.65 -12.68
N ILE A 60 -3.40 -2.51 -11.98
CA ILE A 60 -4.62 -1.72 -11.73
C ILE A 60 -5.29 -1.25 -13.02
N ILE A 61 -4.49 -0.80 -14.00
CA ILE A 61 -5.01 -0.32 -15.28
C ILE A 61 -5.70 -1.47 -16.04
N GLN A 62 -5.15 -2.68 -15.99
CA GLN A 62 -5.71 -3.85 -16.66
C GLN A 62 -7.01 -4.35 -16.00
N ASP A 63 -7.07 -4.35 -14.65
CA ASP A 63 -8.26 -4.78 -13.90
C ASP A 63 -9.43 -3.79 -13.98
N SER A 64 -9.17 -2.55 -14.42
CA SER A 64 -10.18 -1.50 -14.59
C SER A 64 -10.82 -1.49 -16.00
N CYS A 65 -10.47 -2.45 -16.86
CA CYS A 65 -10.99 -2.62 -18.22
C CYS A 65 -12.01 -3.76 -18.34
#